data_AF-A0A2V9VKU5-F1
#
_entry.id   AF-A0A2V9VKU5-F1
#
_cell.length_a   1.000
_cell.length_b   1.000
_cell.length_c   1.000
_cell.angle_alpha   90.00
_cell.angle_beta   90.00
_cell.angle_gamma   90.00
#
_symmetry.space_group_name_H-M   'P 1'
#
loop_
_entity.id
_entity.type
_entity.pdbx_description
1 polymer ?
#
loop_
_entity_poly.entity_id
_entity_poly.type
_entity_poly.pdbx_seq_one_letter_code
_entity_poly.pdbx_strand_id
1 'polypeptide(L)'
;MSWFHSSTTAVDARNHASAAEIVACFRDETKLLNRLAFLITADRANAKKAVAQACETTLQGNSPFCDWLLEWAKVATITAALSHQDKAIRMYEAMYKDRRCSHGEHVCQLDDERRADSLALILEMDAQRIIAELDPLCRAILVLRIA
;
A
#
# COMPACT_ATOMS: atom_id res chain seq x y z
N MET A 1 -1.65 -49.45 16.55
CA MET A 1 -0.69 -48.36 16.80
C MET A 1 -1.44 -47.04 16.70
N SER A 2 -1.92 -46.55 17.84
CA SER A 2 -2.30 -45.14 17.98
C SER A 2 -1.05 -44.27 17.80
N TRP A 3 -1.22 -42.98 17.54
CA TRP A 3 -0.35 -41.84 17.90
C TRP A 3 -0.42 -40.71 16.85
N PHE A 4 -1.61 -40.36 16.37
CA PHE A 4 -1.86 -38.98 15.98
C PHE A 4 -2.30 -38.23 17.23
N HIS A 5 -1.32 -37.68 17.95
CA HIS A 5 -1.59 -36.61 18.89
C HIS A 5 -1.92 -35.38 18.06
N SER A 6 -3.22 -35.08 17.96
CA SER A 6 -3.69 -33.78 17.54
C SER A 6 -3.18 -32.80 18.59
N SER A 7 -2.08 -32.13 18.29
CA SER A 7 -1.64 -30.96 19.02
C SER A 7 -2.68 -29.88 18.77
N THR A 8 -3.72 -29.85 19.59
CA THR A 8 -4.63 -28.72 19.70
C THR A 8 -3.84 -27.60 20.35
N THR A 9 -2.90 -27.01 19.63
CA THR A 9 -2.51 -25.64 19.91
C THR A 9 -3.76 -24.83 19.67
N ALA A 10 -4.27 -24.17 20.71
CA ALA A 10 -5.30 -23.15 20.57
C ALA A 10 -4.71 -22.05 19.68
N VAL A 11 -4.81 -22.22 18.37
CA VAL A 11 -4.72 -21.13 17.41
C VAL A 11 -5.91 -20.27 17.79
N ASP A 12 -5.63 -19.07 18.31
CA ASP A 12 -6.63 -18.08 18.61
C ASP A 12 -7.59 -18.01 17.42
N ALA A 13 -8.85 -18.45 17.60
CA ALA A 13 -9.85 -18.58 16.54
C ALA A 13 -10.39 -17.21 16.08
N ARG A 14 -9.59 -16.15 16.21
CA ARG A 14 -9.92 -14.81 15.71
C ARG A 14 -9.31 -14.66 14.33
N ASN A 15 -10.14 -14.97 13.34
CA ASN A 15 -9.79 -14.75 11.95
C ASN A 15 -9.70 -13.25 11.64
N HIS A 16 -10.45 -12.38 12.32
CA HIS A 16 -10.60 -10.96 11.98
C HIS A 16 -10.05 -10.00 13.06
N ALA A 17 -9.49 -8.88 12.60
CA ALA A 17 -8.92 -7.84 13.46
C ALA A 17 -9.99 -7.04 14.21
N SER A 18 -9.78 -6.77 15.48
CA SER A 18 -10.59 -5.83 16.25
C SER A 18 -10.31 -4.38 15.82
N ALA A 19 -11.23 -3.46 16.15
CA ALA A 19 -11.03 -2.03 15.92
C ALA A 19 -9.74 -1.50 16.60
N ALA A 20 -9.40 -2.03 17.77
CA ALA A 20 -8.17 -1.65 18.48
C ALA A 20 -6.91 -2.11 17.72
N GLU A 21 -6.92 -3.32 17.15
CA GLU A 21 -5.83 -3.85 16.33
C GLU A 21 -5.69 -3.06 15.02
N ILE A 22 -6.80 -2.69 14.39
CA ILE A 22 -6.79 -1.81 13.20
C ILE A 22 -6.12 -0.48 13.55
N VAL A 23 -6.57 0.21 14.60
CA VAL A 23 -5.97 1.49 15.02
C VAL A 23 -4.50 1.33 15.39
N ALA A 24 -4.14 0.24 16.08
CA ALA A 24 -2.75 -0.06 16.43
C ALA A 24 -1.90 -0.25 15.17
N CYS A 25 -2.35 -1.02 14.19
CA CYS A 25 -1.65 -1.21 12.93
C CYS A 25 -1.37 0.12 12.22
N PHE A 26 -2.38 0.97 12.04
CA PHE A 26 -2.19 2.28 11.39
C PHE A 26 -1.27 3.23 12.17
N ARG A 27 -1.25 3.13 13.50
CA ARG A 27 -0.36 3.91 14.36
C ARG A 27 1.08 3.39 14.29
N ASP A 28 1.26 2.08 14.37
CA ASP A 28 2.58 1.45 14.47
C ASP A 28 3.29 1.50 13.10
N GLU A 29 2.52 1.38 12.02
CA GLU A 29 3.01 1.46 10.63
C GLU A 29 2.88 2.86 10.00
N THR A 30 2.61 3.89 10.83
CA THR A 30 2.34 5.25 10.34
C THR A 30 3.46 5.80 9.45
N LYS A 31 4.73 5.46 9.71
CA LYS A 31 5.85 5.93 8.89
C LYS A 31 5.77 5.36 7.47
N LEU A 32 5.56 4.05 7.36
CA LEU A 32 5.40 3.34 6.09
C LEU A 32 4.18 3.88 5.34
N LEU A 33 3.01 3.89 5.99
CA LEU A 33 1.76 4.32 5.36
C LEU A 33 1.82 5.78 4.89
N ASN A 34 2.33 6.70 5.72
CA ASN A 34 2.52 8.08 5.30
C ASN A 34 3.53 8.21 4.17
N ARG A 35 4.57 7.37 4.14
CA ARG A 35 5.57 7.40 3.07
C ARG A 35 4.95 6.97 1.74
N LEU A 36 4.18 5.89 1.71
CA LEU A 36 3.45 5.43 0.52
C LEU A 36 2.48 6.51 0.02
N ALA A 37 1.66 7.06 0.92
CA ALA A 37 0.74 8.13 0.59
C ALA A 37 1.46 9.38 0.08
N PHE A 38 2.57 9.76 0.70
CA PHE A 38 3.34 10.95 0.33
C PHE A 38 3.96 10.85 -1.06
N LEU A 39 4.46 9.67 -1.45
CA LEU A 39 4.96 9.46 -2.81
C LEU A 39 3.87 9.73 -3.85
N ILE A 40 2.62 9.35 -3.58
CA ILE A 40 1.48 9.60 -4.47
C ILE A 40 1.03 11.07 -4.41
N THR A 41 0.85 11.62 -3.21
CA THR A 41 0.25 12.96 -3.06
C THR A 41 1.21 14.12 -3.31
N ALA A 42 2.53 13.89 -3.20
CA ALA A 42 3.57 14.93 -3.15
C ALA A 42 3.32 16.01 -2.08
N ASP A 43 2.37 15.80 -1.17
CA ASP A 43 1.97 16.75 -0.15
C ASP A 43 1.76 16.03 1.18
N ARG A 44 2.47 16.50 2.22
CA ARG A 44 2.49 15.86 3.54
C ARG A 44 1.13 15.94 4.24
N ALA A 45 0.37 17.01 4.02
CA ALA A 45 -0.95 17.16 4.63
C ALA A 45 -1.95 16.16 4.01
N ASN A 46 -1.96 16.05 2.69
CA ASN A 46 -2.79 15.10 1.96
C ASN A 46 -2.39 13.64 2.21
N ALA A 47 -1.09 13.38 2.42
CA ALA A 47 -0.62 12.05 2.83
C ALA A 47 -1.19 11.64 4.19
N LYS A 48 -1.10 12.53 5.18
CA LYS A 48 -1.68 12.29 6.52
C LYS A 48 -3.19 12.13 6.47
N LYS A 49 -3.88 12.95 5.67
CA LYS A 49 -5.33 12.83 5.45
C LYS A 49 -5.68 11.47 4.82
N ALA A 50 -4.90 11.00 3.84
CA ALA A 50 -5.12 9.70 3.22
C ALA A 50 -4.97 8.55 4.23
N VAL A 51 -3.94 8.56 5.07
CA VAL A 51 -3.76 7.54 6.13
C VAL A 51 -4.91 7.57 7.14
N ALA A 52 -5.35 8.77 7.57
CA ALA A 52 -6.47 8.91 8.49
C ALA A 52 -7.78 8.40 7.88
N GLN A 53 -8.07 8.78 6.62
CA GLN A 53 -9.23 8.31 5.87
C GLN A 53 -9.20 6.80 5.67
N ALA A 54 -8.03 6.22 5.38
CA ALA A 54 -7.87 4.78 5.21
C ALA A 54 -8.15 4.01 6.51
N CYS A 55 -7.67 4.52 7.65
CA CYS A 55 -7.98 3.96 8.96
C CYS A 55 -9.49 4.01 9.24
N GLU A 56 -10.12 5.17 9.05
CA GLU A 56 -11.56 5.35 9.23
C GLU A 56 -12.38 4.42 8.33
N THR A 57 -12.02 4.33 7.05
CA THR A 57 -12.70 3.45 6.08
C THR A 57 -12.55 1.98 6.47
N THR A 58 -11.38 1.58 6.96
CA THR A 58 -11.14 0.19 7.42
C THR A 58 -11.95 -0.13 8.67
N LEU A 59 -12.12 0.83 9.59
CA LEU A 59 -12.95 0.67 10.78
C LEU A 59 -14.45 0.58 10.48
N GLN A 60 -14.92 1.29 9.45
CA GLN A 60 -16.33 1.28 9.03
C GLN A 60 -16.68 0.09 8.13
N GLY A 61 -15.69 -0.51 7.47
CA GLY A 61 -15.84 -1.62 6.56
C GLY A 61 -15.87 -2.99 7.23
N ASN A 62 -15.79 -4.04 6.41
CA ASN A 62 -15.59 -5.40 6.91
C ASN A 62 -14.20 -5.50 7.53
N SER A 63 -14.15 -6.04 8.75
CA SER A 63 -12.87 -6.23 9.42
C SER A 63 -11.95 -7.16 8.61
N PRO A 64 -10.69 -6.77 8.34
CA PRO A 64 -9.74 -7.60 7.63
C PRO A 64 -9.29 -8.79 8.48
N PHE A 65 -8.75 -9.81 7.83
CA PHE A 65 -8.11 -10.90 8.54
C PHE A 65 -6.85 -10.39 9.26
N CYS A 66 -6.58 -10.87 10.47
CA CYS A 66 -5.42 -10.42 11.26
C CYS A 66 -4.11 -10.54 10.46
N ASP A 67 -3.90 -11.68 9.80
CA ASP A 67 -2.69 -11.97 9.00
C ASP A 67 -2.54 -11.05 7.77
N TRP A 68 -3.63 -10.42 7.33
CA TRP A 68 -3.67 -9.52 6.18
C TRP A 68 -3.83 -8.05 6.56
N LEU A 69 -3.85 -7.73 7.86
CA LEU A 69 -4.19 -6.39 8.34
C LEU A 69 -3.24 -5.30 7.79
N LEU A 70 -1.93 -5.58 7.75
CA LEU A 70 -0.94 -4.64 7.21
C LEU A 70 -1.13 -4.43 5.70
N GLU A 71 -1.31 -5.51 4.95
CA GLU A 71 -1.55 -5.41 3.50
C GLU A 71 -2.85 -4.64 3.20
N TRP A 72 -3.90 -4.88 3.98
CA TRP A 72 -5.12 -4.08 3.94
C TRP A 72 -4.87 -2.60 4.25
N ALA A 73 -4.09 -2.29 5.28
CA ALA A 73 -3.76 -0.91 5.64
C ALA A 73 -2.99 -0.20 4.53
N LYS A 74 -2.04 -0.87 3.87
CA LYS A 74 -1.33 -0.35 2.69
C LYS A 74 -2.30 -0.06 1.55
N VAL A 75 -3.13 -1.05 1.16
CA VAL A 75 -4.10 -0.91 0.06
C VAL A 75 -5.10 0.21 0.32
N ALA A 76 -5.65 0.29 1.53
CA ALA A 76 -6.58 1.34 1.92
C ALA A 76 -5.90 2.72 1.86
N THR A 77 -4.66 2.83 2.35
CA THR A 77 -3.89 4.08 2.31
C THR A 77 -3.59 4.53 0.88
N ILE A 78 -3.16 3.60 0.02
CA ILE A 78 -2.88 3.87 -1.40
C ILE A 78 -4.16 4.32 -2.09
N THR A 79 -5.28 3.64 -1.86
CA THR A 79 -6.58 3.97 -2.45
C THR A 79 -7.05 5.38 -2.07
N ALA A 80 -6.91 5.75 -0.80
CA ALA A 80 -7.23 7.10 -0.33
C ALA A 80 -6.30 8.15 -0.97
N ALA A 81 -5.00 7.86 -1.07
CA ALA A 81 -4.03 8.75 -1.70
C ALA A 81 -4.29 8.95 -3.20
N LEU A 82 -4.65 7.88 -3.92
CA LEU A 82 -5.07 7.94 -5.34
C LEU A 82 -6.32 8.80 -5.49
N SER A 83 -7.30 8.64 -4.60
CA SER A 83 -8.53 9.44 -4.62
C SER A 83 -8.25 10.94 -4.45
N HIS A 84 -7.31 11.30 -3.58
CA HIS A 84 -6.84 12.69 -3.42
C HIS A 84 -6.07 13.24 -4.64
N GLN A 85 -5.59 12.37 -5.54
CA GLN A 85 -4.80 12.75 -6.71
C GLN A 85 -5.50 12.44 -8.05
N ASP A 86 -6.72 11.91 -8.05
CA ASP A 86 -7.41 11.41 -9.26
C ASP A 86 -7.38 12.41 -10.42
N LYS A 87 -7.73 13.67 -10.16
CA LYS A 87 -7.69 14.72 -11.18
C LYS A 87 -6.28 14.95 -11.74
N ALA A 88 -5.27 15.01 -10.87
CA ALA A 88 -3.89 15.21 -11.28
C ALA A 88 -3.37 14.01 -12.09
N ILE A 89 -3.69 12.79 -11.67
CA ILE A 89 -3.34 11.54 -12.35
C ILE A 89 -3.95 11.51 -13.76
N ARG A 90 -5.27 11.79 -13.88
CA ARG A 90 -5.99 11.78 -15.16
C ARG A 90 -5.44 12.79 -16.17
N MET A 91 -4.90 13.93 -15.71
CA MET A 91 -4.29 14.92 -16.62
C MET A 91 -3.09 14.37 -17.40
N TYR A 92 -2.37 13.37 -16.85
CA TYR A 92 -1.21 12.78 -17.51
C TYR A 92 -1.55 11.53 -18.33
N GLU A 93 -2.78 11.00 -18.25
CA GLU A 93 -3.20 9.79 -18.97
C GLU A 93 -2.94 9.90 -20.48
N ALA A 94 -3.27 11.04 -21.08
CA ALA A 94 -3.11 11.28 -22.51
C ALA A 94 -1.65 11.16 -22.98
N MET A 95 -0.66 11.43 -22.11
CA MET A 95 0.76 11.35 -22.44
C MET A 95 1.26 9.90 -22.54
N TYR A 96 0.59 8.96 -21.87
CA TYR A 96 1.04 7.58 -21.72
C TYR A 96 0.16 6.55 -22.40
N LYS A 97 -1.13 6.83 -22.66
CA LYS A 97 -2.09 5.86 -23.20
C LYS A 97 -1.65 5.14 -24.49
N ASP A 98 -0.88 5.83 -25.34
CA ASP A 98 -0.40 5.30 -26.63
C ASP A 98 1.05 4.80 -26.55
N ARG A 99 1.72 4.98 -25.41
CA ARG A 99 3.09 4.50 -25.19
C ARG A 99 3.06 3.05 -24.75
N ARG A 100 3.34 2.14 -25.68
CA ARG A 100 3.53 0.72 -25.36
C ARG A 100 5.00 0.42 -25.11
N CYS A 101 5.27 -0.32 -24.05
CA CYS A 101 6.61 -0.88 -23.85
C CYS A 101 6.76 -2.14 -24.72
N SER A 102 7.82 -2.20 -25.52
CA SER A 102 8.14 -3.35 -26.37
C SER A 102 8.86 -4.48 -25.63
N HIS A 103 9.27 -4.27 -24.37
CA HIS A 103 10.02 -5.24 -23.59
C HIS A 103 9.07 -6.01 -22.65
N GLY A 104 8.97 -7.33 -22.82
CA GLY A 104 8.11 -8.19 -22.00
C GLY A 104 8.46 -8.17 -20.49
N GLU A 105 9.73 -7.88 -20.18
CA GLU A 105 10.25 -7.73 -18.83
C GLU A 105 9.56 -6.61 -18.03
N HIS A 106 9.02 -5.60 -18.72
CA HIS A 106 8.35 -4.46 -18.09
C HIS A 106 6.84 -4.69 -17.84
N VAL A 107 6.33 -5.85 -18.30
CA VAL A 107 4.92 -6.28 -18.21
C VAL A 107 4.71 -7.27 -17.05
N CYS A 108 5.76 -7.97 -16.61
CA CYS A 108 5.67 -8.90 -15.48
C CYS A 108 5.54 -8.14 -14.15
N GLN A 109 4.55 -8.56 -13.34
CA GLN A 109 4.51 -8.20 -11.93
C GLN A 109 5.78 -8.72 -11.24
N LEU A 110 6.34 -7.93 -10.32
CA LEU A 110 7.44 -8.38 -9.49
C LEU A 110 6.95 -9.55 -8.62
N ASP A 111 7.78 -10.60 -8.51
CA ASP A 111 7.62 -11.59 -7.46
C ASP A 111 7.77 -10.95 -6.07
N ASP A 112 7.37 -11.68 -5.03
CA ASP A 112 7.26 -11.12 -3.68
C ASP A 112 8.61 -10.67 -3.10
N GLU A 113 9.70 -11.40 -3.40
CA GLU A 113 11.06 -11.05 -2.96
C GLU A 113 11.52 -9.73 -3.61
N ARG A 114 11.41 -9.63 -4.94
CA ARG A 114 11.81 -8.41 -5.66
C ARG A 114 10.92 -7.23 -5.34
N ARG A 115 9.65 -7.46 -4.98
CA ARG A 115 8.74 -6.43 -4.51
C ARG A 115 9.20 -5.88 -3.16
N ALA A 116 9.55 -6.75 -2.21
CA ALA A 116 10.07 -6.34 -0.91
C ALA A 116 11.37 -5.54 -1.03
N ASP A 117 12.32 -6.00 -1.87
CA ASP A 117 13.57 -5.29 -2.14
C ASP A 117 13.33 -3.91 -2.78
N SER A 118 12.42 -3.86 -3.76
CA SER A 118 12.06 -2.60 -4.43
C SER A 118 11.38 -1.63 -3.47
N LEU A 119 10.51 -2.12 -2.59
CA LEU A 119 9.87 -1.32 -1.55
C LEU A 119 10.93 -0.75 -0.60
N ALA A 120 11.83 -1.58 -0.08
CA ALA A 120 12.90 -1.13 0.81
C ALA A 120 13.74 -0.02 0.16
N LEU A 121 14.18 -0.23 -1.09
CA LEU A 121 14.93 0.76 -1.85
C LEU A 121 14.18 2.10 -1.96
N ILE A 122 12.90 2.08 -2.31
CA ILE A 122 12.10 3.30 -2.52
C ILE A 122 11.77 4.02 -1.21
N LEU A 123 11.66 3.28 -0.11
CA LEU A 123 11.52 3.87 1.23
C LEU A 123 12.79 4.60 1.66
N GLU A 124 13.98 4.10 1.28
CA GLU A 124 15.28 4.70 1.58
C GLU A 124 15.63 5.90 0.68
N MET A 125 15.16 5.90 -0.57
CA MET A 125 15.39 7.01 -1.50
C MET A 125 14.84 8.34 -0.97
N ASP A 126 15.37 9.46 -1.45
CA ASP A 126 14.78 10.76 -1.17
C ASP A 126 13.44 10.92 -1.92
N ALA A 127 12.34 11.03 -1.17
CA ALA A 127 11.02 11.24 -1.76
C ALA A 127 10.94 12.55 -2.55
N GLN A 128 11.66 13.60 -2.15
CA GLN A 128 11.64 14.86 -2.88
C GLN A 128 12.22 14.70 -4.28
N ARG A 129 13.29 13.92 -4.40
CA ARG A 129 13.86 13.56 -5.70
C ARG A 129 12.86 12.78 -6.55
N ILE A 130 12.18 11.77 -5.98
CA ILE A 130 11.15 11.02 -6.72
C ILE A 130 10.01 11.94 -7.16
N ILE A 131 9.55 12.83 -6.28
CA ILE A 131 8.47 13.79 -6.54
C ILE A 131 8.84 14.80 -7.64
N ALA A 132 10.09 15.26 -7.65
CA ALA A 132 10.57 16.21 -8.65
C ALA A 132 10.71 15.58 -10.05
N GLU A 133 11.09 14.30 -10.12
CA GLU A 133 11.38 13.61 -11.39
C GLU A 133 10.16 12.91 -12.00
N LEU A 134 9.18 12.52 -11.18
CA LEU A 134 8.03 11.73 -11.63
C LEU A 134 6.71 12.52 -11.55
N ASP A 135 5.95 12.48 -12.64
CA ASP A 135 4.59 13.00 -12.66
C ASP A 135 3.65 12.19 -11.75
N PRO A 136 2.47 12.74 -11.39
CA PRO A 136 1.51 12.07 -10.50
C PRO A 136 1.12 10.65 -10.92
N LEU A 137 0.96 10.37 -12.22
CA LEU A 137 0.60 9.03 -12.69
C LEU A 137 1.77 8.06 -12.54
N CYS A 138 2.99 8.48 -12.88
CA CYS A 138 4.19 7.66 -12.67
C CYS A 138 4.41 7.32 -11.20
N ARG A 139 4.19 8.27 -10.28
CA ARG A 139 4.29 8.04 -8.83
C ARG A 139 3.24 7.07 -8.32
N ALA A 140 2.00 7.18 -8.80
CA ALA A 140 0.94 6.23 -8.50
C ALA A 140 1.30 4.81 -8.96
N ILE A 141 1.78 4.65 -10.20
CA ILE A 141 2.19 3.37 -10.75
C ILE A 141 3.39 2.79 -9.98
N LEU A 142 4.37 3.62 -9.62
CA LEU A 142 5.53 3.20 -8.83
C LEU A 142 5.07 2.56 -7.52
N VAL A 143 4.20 3.23 -6.77
CA VAL A 143 3.70 2.71 -5.49
C VAL A 143 2.86 1.45 -5.69
N LEU A 144 1.98 1.40 -6.69
CA LEU A 144 1.16 0.22 -6.99
C LEU A 144 1.97 -1.02 -7.40
N ARG A 145 3.19 -0.85 -7.91
CA ARG A 145 4.04 -1.97 -8.32
C ARG A 145 4.84 -2.58 -7.16
N ILE A 146 5.05 -1.82 -6.09
CA ILE A 146 5.98 -2.19 -5.01
C ILE A 146 5.28 -2.43 -3.67
N ALA A 147 4.04 -1.98 -3.52
CA ALA A 147 3.32 -1.98 -2.25
C ALA A 147 2.20 -3.00 -2.20
#